data_AF-A0A0D7PAD0-F1
#
_entry.id   AF-A0A0D7PAD0-F1
#
_cell.length_a   1.000
_cell.length_b   1.000
_cell.length_c   1.000
_cell.angle_alpha   90.00
_cell.angle_beta   90.00
_cell.angle_gamma   90.00
#
_symmetry.space_group_name_H-M   'P 1'
#
loop_
_entity.id
_entity.type
_entity.pdbx_description
1 polymer ?
#
loop_
_entity_poly.entity_id
_entity_poly.type
_entity_poly.pdbx_seq_one_letter_code
_entity_poly.pdbx_strand_id
1 'polypeptide(L)'
;MRRKTIVIIGLLAVAGLLYFKDDLKFLAESFQVKAVDYQPPAKTVWLDQKVSTERLSWFYHADQGTRTFLIPYKWFMALEQPTIPWLLFTAAPPLSDTNYLARFGFIPDTVIPGKPDPLPIGFAQSTAMLDANGAPWRDPHSGADMTGIGLTCAACHTGSFTYRGTEIVIDGGPANTNLFEFQKGVGLSLLLTRFWPGRFSRFADEILGKDVSLDDRMALRGQLDLVLKQYANINSLETKVAANSVEEGYARLDALNRIGNQVFSIDLNNPNNYASHSAPVHFPRIWNAPWFSWVQYDGSIMQPMVRNAGESLGVSADLNLLDPAKGLFKSSARIDVLYEMERMIAGDPPSEEKGFGGLASPKWPENILPPINMDLAKKGGDLYKTHCQGCHGPAIDSKALPASEAFALFKDTKRWIKNNAGQPLLDVAMIPISQIGTDSAQADGLAARTVETPPNLNIKDNSFGFALRDVVVSTVNTWYDQNSAPPADRDRINGYRPPDIQAPLAYKVRPLNGIWATPPYLHNGSVPTIYALLSPVKDRPQQFWLGGREYDAKDLGYLSKDSIKNGFLLDTSKQGNTNIGHEFSDEKRQGVIGPELKEDERRALIEFIKTL
;
A
#
# COMPACT_ATOMS: atom_id res chain seq x y z
N MET A 1 41.69 35.68 20.54
CA MET A 1 41.61 34.60 21.57
C MET A 1 43.00 34.04 21.84
N ARG A 2 43.41 33.89 23.11
CA ARG A 2 44.70 33.26 23.44
C ARG A 2 44.65 31.76 23.09
N ARG A 3 45.75 31.22 22.52
CA ARG A 3 45.89 29.82 22.06
C ARG A 3 45.41 28.77 23.09
N LYS A 4 45.62 29.04 24.39
CA LYS A 4 45.15 28.20 25.50
C LYS A 4 43.62 28.10 25.61
N THR A 5 42.90 29.18 25.33
CA THR A 5 41.43 29.20 25.37
C THR A 5 40.82 28.34 24.26
N ILE A 6 41.43 28.34 23.07
CA ILE A 6 41.00 27.50 21.93
C ILE A 6 41.23 26.02 22.24
N VAL A 7 42.36 25.67 22.86
CA VAL A 7 42.67 24.30 23.27
C VAL A 7 41.69 23.79 24.35
N ILE A 8 41.35 24.63 25.33
CA ILE A 8 40.39 24.26 26.39
C ILE A 8 38.98 24.09 25.83
N ILE A 9 38.53 24.99 24.94
CA ILE A 9 37.23 24.84 24.26
C ILE A 9 37.21 23.57 23.40
N GLY A 10 38.30 23.29 22.67
CA GLY A 10 38.43 22.07 21.88
C GLY A 10 38.37 20.79 22.73
N LEU A 11 39.05 20.77 23.88
CA LEU A 11 39.03 19.64 24.81
C LEU A 11 37.66 19.44 25.46
N LEU A 12 36.96 20.53 25.81
CA LEU A 12 35.60 20.47 26.36
C LEU A 12 34.58 20.01 25.31
N ALA A 13 34.74 20.42 24.05
CA ALA A 13 33.91 19.95 22.94
C ALA A 13 34.13 18.46 22.66
N VAL A 14 35.38 17.98 22.67
CA VAL A 14 35.71 16.55 22.51
C VAL A 14 35.21 15.73 23.70
N ALA A 15 35.38 16.22 24.94
CA ALA A 15 34.87 15.56 26.13
C ALA A 15 33.32 15.50 26.12
N GLY A 16 32.65 16.57 25.68
CA GLY A 16 31.20 16.59 25.47
C GLY A 16 30.73 15.60 24.39
N LEU A 17 31.41 15.58 23.23
CA LEU A 17 31.13 14.62 22.15
C LEU A 17 31.33 13.15 22.59
N LEU A 18 32.31 12.88 23.45
CA LEU A 18 32.55 11.55 24.01
C LEU A 18 31.55 11.18 25.10
N TYR A 19 31.15 12.14 25.95
CA TYR A 19 30.20 11.95 27.03
C TYR A 19 28.78 11.71 26.51
N PHE A 20 28.36 12.45 25.48
CA PHE A 20 27.07 12.29 24.82
C PHE A 20 27.13 11.37 23.60
N LYS A 21 28.19 10.57 23.44
CA LYS A 21 28.40 9.78 22.20
C LYS A 21 27.23 8.85 21.89
N ASP A 22 26.68 8.21 22.91
CA ASP A 22 25.56 7.27 22.75
C ASP A 22 24.22 8.01 22.56
N ASP A 23 24.01 9.14 23.24
CA ASP A 23 22.85 10.02 23.02
C ASP A 23 22.88 10.67 21.62
N LEU A 24 24.06 11.07 21.15
CA LEU A 24 24.30 11.61 19.81
C LEU A 24 24.16 10.54 18.74
N LYS A 25 24.56 9.30 19.02
CA LYS A 25 24.34 8.15 18.13
C LYS A 25 22.85 7.82 18.05
N PHE A 26 22.16 7.76 19.18
CA PHE A 26 20.71 7.57 19.24
C PHE A 26 19.95 8.68 18.52
N LEU A 27 20.34 9.94 18.73
CA LEU A 27 19.81 11.09 17.97
C LEU A 27 20.10 10.93 16.47
N ALA A 28 21.35 10.67 16.08
CA ALA A 28 21.73 10.51 14.67
C ALA A 28 20.98 9.36 13.97
N GLU A 29 20.79 8.23 14.64
CA GLU A 29 20.01 7.08 14.15
C GLU A 29 18.50 7.40 14.09
N SER A 30 17.99 8.18 15.05
CA SER A 30 16.59 8.64 15.06
C SER A 30 16.28 9.64 13.94
N PHE A 31 17.28 10.44 13.53
CA PHE A 31 17.20 11.37 12.39
C PHE A 31 17.52 10.74 11.03
N GLN A 32 17.82 9.43 10.97
CA GLN A 32 18.12 8.75 9.72
C GLN A 32 16.84 8.16 9.09
N VAL A 33 16.58 8.54 7.84
CA VAL A 33 15.57 7.87 7.00
C VAL A 33 16.23 6.72 6.26
N LYS A 34 15.72 5.50 6.45
CA LYS A 34 16.23 4.31 5.77
C LYS A 34 15.53 4.17 4.43
N ALA A 35 16.25 4.49 3.37
CA ALA A 35 15.80 4.24 2.01
C ALA A 35 16.97 3.71 1.19
N VAL A 36 16.70 2.68 0.38
CA VAL A 36 17.70 2.08 -0.51
C VAL A 36 18.26 3.11 -1.48
N ASP A 37 19.42 2.82 -2.04
CA ASP A 37 19.94 3.61 -3.16
C ASP A 37 19.10 3.29 -4.41
N TYR A 38 18.68 4.33 -5.14
CA TYR A 38 17.94 4.18 -6.38
C TYR A 38 18.85 4.50 -7.57
N GLN A 39 18.86 3.61 -8.54
CA GLN A 39 19.48 3.83 -9.84
C GLN A 39 18.35 3.88 -10.88
N PRO A 40 18.19 5.01 -11.59
CA PRO A 40 17.20 5.10 -12.65
C PRO A 40 17.40 3.96 -13.67
N PRO A 41 16.32 3.30 -14.10
CA PRO A 41 16.42 2.24 -15.10
C PRO A 41 16.89 2.84 -16.44
N ALA A 42 17.58 2.01 -17.24
CA ALA A 42 17.96 2.40 -18.60
C ALA A 42 16.73 2.56 -19.51
N LYS A 43 15.65 1.85 -19.20
CA LYS A 43 14.37 1.89 -19.91
C LYS A 43 13.24 1.46 -18.97
N THR A 44 12.08 2.10 -19.07
CA THR A 44 10.84 1.67 -18.40
C THR A 44 9.83 1.20 -19.44
N VAL A 45 9.12 0.10 -19.14
CA VAL A 45 8.10 -0.50 -20.01
C VAL A 45 6.83 -0.77 -19.20
N TRP A 46 5.70 -0.32 -19.74
CA TRP A 46 4.37 -0.71 -19.28
C TRP A 46 3.91 -1.93 -20.06
N LEU A 47 3.39 -2.93 -19.36
CA LEU A 47 2.79 -4.11 -20.00
C LEU A 47 1.38 -3.77 -20.51
N ASP A 48 1.00 -4.37 -21.64
CA ASP A 48 -0.39 -4.28 -22.10
C ASP A 48 -1.30 -5.11 -21.18
N GLN A 49 -2.10 -4.40 -20.39
CA GLN A 49 -3.08 -4.96 -19.47
C GLN A 49 -4.52 -4.56 -19.85
N LYS A 50 -4.77 -4.32 -21.15
CA LYS A 50 -6.09 -3.98 -21.73
C LYS A 50 -6.72 -2.69 -21.21
N VAL A 51 -5.90 -1.76 -20.73
CA VAL A 51 -6.30 -0.41 -20.35
C VAL A 51 -5.49 0.59 -21.17
N SER A 52 -6.14 1.62 -21.71
CA SER A 52 -5.42 2.64 -22.48
C SER A 52 -4.49 3.47 -21.59
N THR A 53 -3.40 3.95 -22.17
CA THR A 53 -2.42 4.80 -21.49
C THR A 53 -3.06 6.04 -20.85
N GLU A 54 -4.04 6.67 -21.51
CA GLU A 54 -4.73 7.85 -20.98
C GLU A 54 -5.54 7.50 -19.72
N ARG A 55 -6.18 6.33 -19.72
CA ARG A 55 -6.96 5.87 -18.56
C ARG A 55 -6.05 5.44 -17.41
N LEU A 56 -4.88 4.87 -17.70
CA LEU A 56 -3.84 4.61 -16.69
C LEU A 56 -3.30 5.91 -16.08
N SER A 57 -2.93 6.90 -16.92
CA SER A 57 -2.44 8.20 -16.41
C SER A 57 -3.48 8.91 -15.54
N TRP A 58 -4.78 8.77 -15.86
CA TRP A 58 -5.85 9.21 -14.95
C TRP A 58 -5.84 8.43 -13.64
N PHE A 59 -5.81 7.09 -13.67
CA PHE A 59 -5.85 6.24 -12.47
C PHE A 59 -4.69 6.53 -11.50
N TYR A 60 -3.49 6.81 -12.03
CA TYR A 60 -2.30 7.11 -11.23
C TYR A 60 -2.46 8.33 -10.33
N HIS A 61 -3.24 9.32 -10.77
CA HIS A 61 -3.32 10.65 -10.14
C HIS A 61 -4.75 11.07 -9.80
N ALA A 62 -5.73 10.18 -9.92
CA ALA A 62 -7.13 10.49 -9.63
C ALA A 62 -7.32 10.70 -8.11
N ASP A 63 -7.78 11.90 -7.75
CA ASP A 63 -7.99 12.32 -6.36
C ASP A 63 -9.10 11.49 -5.69
N GLN A 64 -8.73 10.75 -4.65
CA GLN A 64 -9.65 9.97 -3.82
C GLN A 64 -10.13 10.74 -2.59
N GLY A 65 -9.69 11.99 -2.42
CA GLY A 65 -9.97 12.85 -1.28
C GLY A 65 -8.99 12.71 -0.13
N THR A 66 -7.83 12.07 -0.35
CA THR A 66 -6.91 11.64 0.70
C THR A 66 -5.88 12.72 1.05
N ARG A 67 -5.40 12.73 2.29
CA ARG A 67 -4.39 13.69 2.80
C ARG A 67 -3.34 13.02 3.64
N THR A 68 -2.74 11.97 3.09
CA THR A 68 -1.84 11.04 3.78
C THR A 68 -0.68 11.71 4.53
N PHE A 69 -0.20 12.87 4.05
CA PHE A 69 0.95 13.57 4.63
C PHE A 69 0.57 14.73 5.56
N LEU A 70 -0.73 15.03 5.73
CA LEU A 70 -1.24 16.12 6.57
C LEU A 70 -0.64 17.50 6.26
N ILE A 71 -0.22 17.72 5.01
CA ILE A 71 0.36 18.98 4.55
C ILE A 71 -0.25 19.41 3.20
N PRO A 72 -0.22 20.72 2.89
CA PRO A 72 -0.56 21.20 1.56
C PRO A 72 0.35 20.65 0.46
N TYR A 73 -0.19 20.48 -0.74
CA TYR A 73 0.58 20.14 -1.94
C TYR A 73 1.76 21.10 -2.16
N LYS A 74 1.52 22.41 -2.03
CA LYS A 74 2.58 23.42 -2.19
C LYS A 74 3.72 23.22 -1.20
N TRP A 75 3.43 22.78 0.02
CA TRP A 75 4.45 22.48 1.02
C TRP A 75 5.26 21.26 0.63
N PHE A 76 4.60 20.18 0.19
CA PHE A 76 5.29 18.98 -0.28
C PHE A 76 6.31 19.28 -1.38
N MET A 77 5.94 20.14 -2.34
CA MET A 77 6.83 20.58 -3.42
C MET A 77 7.99 21.47 -2.93
N ALA A 78 7.78 22.26 -1.87
CA ALA A 78 8.77 23.19 -1.32
C ALA A 78 9.70 22.58 -0.26
N LEU A 79 9.32 21.45 0.33
CA LEU A 79 10.11 20.81 1.38
C LEU A 79 11.43 20.29 0.81
N GLU A 80 12.50 20.49 1.59
CA GLU A 80 13.80 19.90 1.30
C GLU A 80 13.89 18.47 1.85
N GLN A 81 14.71 17.62 1.25
CA GLN A 81 15.00 16.28 1.76
C GLN A 81 15.54 16.33 3.21
N PRO A 82 15.29 15.27 4.01
CA PRO A 82 15.63 15.23 5.43
C PRO A 82 17.11 14.89 5.67
N THR A 83 18.01 15.54 4.93
CA THR A 83 19.46 15.41 5.09
C THR A 83 20.00 16.65 5.78
N ILE A 84 21.06 16.52 6.57
CA ILE A 84 21.77 17.65 7.16
C ILE A 84 23.01 17.92 6.30
N PRO A 85 23.07 19.02 5.52
CA PRO A 85 24.22 19.32 4.69
C PRO A 85 25.45 19.64 5.55
N TRP A 86 26.64 19.30 5.05
CA TRP A 86 27.89 19.53 5.78
C TRP A 86 28.18 21.03 6.00
N LEU A 87 27.74 21.89 5.08
CA LEU A 87 27.76 23.34 5.19
C LEU A 87 26.45 23.84 5.77
N LEU A 88 26.52 24.61 6.86
CA LEU A 88 25.38 25.37 7.36
C LEU A 88 24.83 26.27 6.23
N PHE A 89 23.50 26.40 6.16
CA PHE A 89 22.75 27.20 5.19
C PHE A 89 22.67 26.68 3.74
N THR A 90 23.30 25.56 3.36
CA THR A 90 23.06 24.99 2.02
C THR A 90 21.68 24.34 1.92
N ALA A 91 21.10 24.38 0.72
CA ALA A 91 19.85 23.70 0.43
C ALA A 91 20.11 22.21 0.17
N ALA A 92 19.26 21.35 0.72
CA ALA A 92 19.16 19.98 0.23
C ALA A 92 18.23 19.94 -1.00
N PRO A 93 18.31 18.89 -1.86
CA PRO A 93 17.38 18.75 -2.98
C PRO A 93 15.92 18.64 -2.50
N PRO A 94 14.93 18.90 -3.38
CA PRO A 94 13.52 18.81 -3.02
C PRO A 94 13.11 17.41 -2.55
N LEU A 95 12.20 17.36 -1.59
CA LEU A 95 11.54 16.14 -1.12
C LEU A 95 10.74 15.48 -2.25
N SER A 96 10.13 16.28 -3.13
CA SER A 96 9.36 15.83 -4.28
C SER A 96 10.20 15.31 -5.46
N ASP A 97 11.54 15.28 -5.32
CA ASP A 97 12.42 14.73 -6.36
C ASP A 97 12.08 13.26 -6.64
N THR A 98 11.77 12.92 -7.89
CA THR A 98 11.28 11.59 -8.25
C THR A 98 12.31 10.49 -8.03
N ASN A 99 13.61 10.79 -8.13
CA ASN A 99 14.67 9.82 -7.82
C ASN A 99 14.77 9.58 -6.31
N TYR A 100 14.57 10.60 -5.48
CA TYR A 100 14.46 10.45 -4.04
C TYR A 100 13.23 9.62 -3.66
N LEU A 101 12.06 9.92 -4.23
CA LEU A 101 10.82 9.17 -3.99
C LEU A 101 10.95 7.71 -4.46
N ALA A 102 11.66 7.45 -5.56
CA ALA A 102 11.89 6.10 -6.04
C ALA A 102 12.70 5.21 -5.08
N ARG A 103 13.49 5.81 -4.18
CA ARG A 103 14.17 5.07 -3.08
C ARG A 103 13.17 4.44 -2.10
N PHE A 104 11.95 4.95 -2.02
CA PHE A 104 10.87 4.39 -1.21
C PHE A 104 9.95 3.48 -2.03
N GLY A 105 10.30 3.16 -3.27
CA GLY A 105 9.51 2.26 -4.12
C GLY A 105 8.48 2.95 -5.02
N PHE A 106 8.35 4.28 -4.95
CA PHE A 106 7.48 5.00 -5.90
C PHE A 106 8.05 4.95 -7.32
N ILE A 107 7.16 5.08 -8.31
CA ILE A 107 7.51 4.93 -9.72
C ILE A 107 7.31 6.31 -10.39
N PRO A 108 8.34 6.90 -11.02
CA PRO A 108 8.14 8.11 -11.81
C PRO A 108 7.09 7.89 -12.92
N ASP A 109 6.11 8.79 -13.07
CA ASP A 109 5.14 8.67 -14.17
C ASP A 109 5.78 9.13 -15.48
N THR A 110 6.12 8.17 -16.34
CA THR A 110 6.53 8.43 -17.72
C THR A 110 5.66 7.67 -18.71
N VAL A 111 4.42 7.33 -18.33
CA VAL A 111 3.53 6.51 -19.18
C VAL A 111 3.12 7.26 -20.44
N ILE A 112 2.96 8.59 -20.35
CA ILE A 112 2.80 9.50 -21.49
C ILE A 112 4.14 10.20 -21.72
N PRO A 113 4.89 9.85 -22.79
CA PRO A 113 6.17 10.48 -23.09
C PRO A 113 6.06 12.00 -23.21
N GLY A 114 6.93 12.72 -22.51
CA GLY A 114 7.00 14.18 -22.58
C GLY A 114 5.91 14.92 -21.78
N LYS A 115 4.98 14.23 -21.11
CA LYS A 115 4.11 14.85 -20.10
C LYS A 115 4.96 15.18 -18.87
N PRO A 116 5.18 16.45 -18.52
CA PRO A 116 5.83 16.78 -17.27
C PRO A 116 4.85 16.52 -16.14
N ASP A 117 4.99 15.40 -15.45
CA ASP A 117 4.29 15.16 -14.19
C ASP A 117 5.29 15.33 -13.04
N PRO A 118 5.09 16.33 -12.16
CA PRO A 118 5.98 16.52 -11.01
C PRO A 118 5.79 15.45 -9.93
N LEU A 119 4.72 14.64 -10.00
CA LEU A 119 4.40 13.63 -9.02
C LEU A 119 4.64 12.22 -9.57
N PRO A 120 5.15 11.28 -8.74
CA PRO A 120 5.22 9.88 -9.14
C PRO A 120 3.82 9.24 -9.13
N ILE A 121 3.70 8.07 -9.77
CA ILE A 121 2.49 7.24 -9.76
C ILE A 121 2.02 7.03 -8.32
N GLY A 122 0.73 7.25 -8.08
CA GLY A 122 0.13 7.05 -6.77
C GLY A 122 -0.05 8.32 -5.94
N PHE A 123 0.26 9.50 -6.46
CA PHE A 123 0.07 10.77 -5.76
C PHE A 123 -0.98 11.62 -6.48
N ALA A 124 -1.88 12.23 -5.71
CA ALA A 124 -2.85 13.19 -6.24
C ALA A 124 -2.79 14.50 -5.47
N GLN A 125 -2.88 15.60 -6.22
CA GLN A 125 -3.30 16.88 -5.66
C GLN A 125 -4.81 16.83 -5.45
N SER A 126 -5.23 17.08 -4.21
CA SER A 126 -6.64 17.03 -3.81
C SER A 126 -7.28 18.42 -3.81
N THR A 127 -8.54 18.48 -3.38
CA THR A 127 -9.27 19.73 -3.14
C THR A 127 -8.70 20.54 -1.96
N ALA A 128 -9.36 21.65 -1.61
CA ALA A 128 -8.95 22.51 -0.49
C ALA A 128 -8.78 21.70 0.80
N MET A 129 -7.64 21.92 1.48
CA MET A 129 -7.34 21.32 2.76
C MET A 129 -8.14 22.03 3.85
N LEU A 130 -8.79 21.29 4.75
CA LEU A 130 -9.61 21.83 5.83
C LEU A 130 -8.88 21.71 7.17
N ASP A 131 -9.11 22.66 8.06
CA ASP A 131 -8.64 22.61 9.45
C ASP A 131 -9.62 21.83 10.34
N ALA A 132 -9.29 21.69 11.63
CA ALA A 132 -10.15 21.01 12.60
C ALA A 132 -11.54 21.68 12.77
N ASN A 133 -11.67 22.95 12.36
CA ASN A 133 -12.93 23.66 12.38
C ASN A 133 -13.73 23.49 11.08
N GLY A 134 -13.17 22.84 10.06
CA GLY A 134 -13.76 22.69 8.73
C GLY A 134 -13.55 23.90 7.82
N ALA A 135 -12.70 24.85 8.21
CA ALA A 135 -12.33 26.00 7.39
C ALA A 135 -11.16 25.63 6.46
N PRO A 136 -11.11 26.15 5.22
CA PRO A 136 -9.95 25.95 4.36
C PRO A 136 -8.67 26.51 4.96
N TRP A 137 -7.58 25.76 4.83
CA TRP A 137 -6.23 26.28 5.05
C TRP A 137 -5.95 27.33 3.99
N ARG A 138 -5.46 28.48 4.42
CA ARG A 138 -5.18 29.60 3.53
C ARG A 138 -3.71 29.94 3.52
N ASP A 139 -3.23 30.27 2.34
CA ASP A 139 -1.95 30.95 2.15
C ASP A 139 -1.99 32.30 2.88
N PRO A 140 -1.11 32.54 3.87
CA PRO A 140 -1.15 33.76 4.66
C PRO A 140 -1.02 35.05 3.84
N HIS A 141 -0.31 35.00 2.71
CA HIS A 141 -0.04 36.18 1.90
C HIS A 141 -1.15 36.43 0.87
N SER A 142 -1.51 35.41 0.09
CA SER A 142 -2.50 35.55 -0.98
C SER A 142 -3.95 35.34 -0.53
N GLY A 143 -4.16 34.72 0.64
CA GLY A 143 -5.48 34.33 1.13
C GLY A 143 -6.13 33.18 0.35
N ALA A 144 -5.43 32.60 -0.64
CA ALA A 144 -5.94 31.51 -1.45
C ALA A 144 -6.01 30.20 -0.65
N ASP A 145 -7.03 29.38 -0.95
CA ASP A 145 -7.17 28.06 -0.34
C ASP A 145 -6.01 27.16 -0.79
N MET A 146 -5.37 26.51 0.19
CA MET A 146 -4.32 25.54 -0.03
C MET A 146 -4.94 24.17 -0.32
N THR A 147 -4.47 23.51 -1.38
CA THR A 147 -4.89 22.15 -1.74
C THR A 147 -4.05 21.10 -1.02
N GLY A 148 -4.67 19.98 -0.64
CA GLY A 148 -3.96 18.87 0.00
C GLY A 148 -3.22 17.99 -1.00
N ILE A 149 -2.32 17.13 -0.51
CA ILE A 149 -1.70 16.04 -1.27
C ILE A 149 -1.91 14.72 -0.55
N GLY A 150 -2.25 13.67 -1.29
CA GLY A 150 -2.49 12.35 -0.73
C GLY A 150 -2.11 11.22 -1.68
N LEU A 151 -2.03 10.02 -1.11
CA LEU A 151 -1.82 8.81 -1.89
C LEU A 151 -3.11 8.30 -2.51
N THR A 152 -3.01 7.78 -3.73
CA THR A 152 -4.09 7.11 -4.46
C THR A 152 -3.94 5.59 -4.38
N CYS A 153 -4.92 4.82 -4.86
CA CYS A 153 -4.84 3.36 -4.98
C CYS A 153 -3.57 2.91 -5.71
N ALA A 154 -3.12 3.67 -6.72
CA ALA A 154 -1.94 3.33 -7.50
C ALA A 154 -0.63 3.35 -6.68
N ALA A 155 -0.56 4.04 -5.53
CA ALA A 155 0.61 4.01 -4.65
C ALA A 155 0.88 2.63 -4.02
N CYS A 156 -0.18 1.83 -3.89
CA CYS A 156 -0.16 0.49 -3.30
C CYS A 156 -0.39 -0.60 -4.35
N HIS A 157 -1.13 -0.29 -5.41
CA HIS A 157 -1.61 -1.22 -6.42
C HIS A 157 -1.05 -0.96 -7.83
N THR A 158 0.09 -0.28 -7.93
CA THR A 158 0.93 -0.30 -9.14
C THR A 158 2.34 -0.68 -8.76
N GLY A 159 2.79 -1.82 -9.27
CA GLY A 159 4.10 -2.40 -8.97
C GLY A 159 5.12 -2.18 -10.06
N SER A 160 6.40 -2.32 -9.71
CA SER A 160 7.45 -2.51 -10.71
C SER A 160 8.56 -3.41 -10.19
N PHE A 161 9.30 -3.98 -11.14
CA PHE A 161 10.58 -4.65 -10.90
C PHE A 161 11.54 -4.35 -12.04
N THR A 162 12.84 -4.49 -11.80
CA THR A 162 13.88 -4.34 -12.82
C THR A 162 14.37 -5.70 -13.27
N TYR A 163 14.70 -5.82 -14.55
CA TYR A 163 15.43 -6.95 -15.09
C TYR A 163 16.49 -6.44 -16.05
N ARG A 164 17.77 -6.60 -15.68
CA ARG A 164 18.92 -6.18 -16.51
C ARG A 164 18.83 -4.73 -16.99
N GLY A 165 18.45 -3.83 -16.07
CA GLY A 165 18.33 -2.39 -16.34
C GLY A 165 17.04 -1.94 -17.03
N THR A 166 16.12 -2.86 -17.37
CA THR A 166 14.77 -2.51 -17.82
C THR A 166 13.80 -2.60 -16.64
N GLU A 167 13.11 -1.52 -16.31
CA GLU A 167 11.99 -1.53 -15.38
C GLU A 167 10.71 -1.95 -16.10
N ILE A 168 9.98 -2.89 -15.51
CA ILE A 168 8.68 -3.36 -15.98
C ILE A 168 7.63 -2.92 -14.95
N VAL A 169 6.67 -2.10 -15.39
CA VAL A 169 5.55 -1.62 -14.58
C VAL A 169 4.36 -2.56 -14.75
N ILE A 170 3.73 -2.90 -13.63
CA ILE A 170 2.62 -3.83 -13.49
C ILE A 170 1.44 -3.10 -12.88
N ASP A 171 0.47 -2.75 -13.72
CA ASP A 171 -0.75 -2.09 -13.31
C ASP A 171 -1.66 -3.04 -12.52
N GLY A 172 -2.17 -2.59 -11.39
CA GLY A 172 -2.92 -3.44 -10.47
C GLY A 172 -2.08 -4.47 -9.72
N GLY A 173 -0.75 -4.44 -9.87
CA GLY A 173 0.20 -5.28 -9.13
C GLY A 173 0.60 -4.67 -7.78
N PRO A 174 1.25 -5.44 -6.90
CA PRO A 174 1.73 -4.92 -5.62
C PRO A 174 2.83 -3.88 -5.82
N ALA A 175 2.68 -2.71 -5.20
CA ALA A 175 3.74 -1.73 -5.15
C ALA A 175 4.90 -2.24 -4.29
N ASN A 176 6.14 -1.90 -4.64
CA ASN A 176 7.29 -2.15 -3.77
C ASN A 176 7.55 -0.95 -2.85
N THR A 177 6.50 -0.31 -2.32
CA THR A 177 6.62 0.95 -1.56
C THR A 177 6.91 0.72 -0.08
N ASN A 178 7.70 1.60 0.53
CA ASN A 178 7.92 1.67 1.98
C ASN A 178 7.34 2.99 2.52
N LEU A 179 6.05 2.96 2.85
CA LEU A 179 5.32 4.15 3.29
C LEU A 179 5.73 4.62 4.68
N PHE A 180 6.11 3.70 5.57
CA PHE A 180 6.55 4.02 6.94
C PHE A 180 7.81 4.90 6.92
N GLU A 181 8.86 4.48 6.23
CA GLU A 181 10.10 5.28 6.14
C GLU A 181 9.90 6.56 5.35
N PHE A 182 9.01 6.58 4.35
CA PHE A 182 8.71 7.81 3.63
C PHE A 182 7.99 8.83 4.52
N GLN A 183 6.97 8.42 5.28
CA GLN A 183 6.25 9.28 6.20
C GLN A 183 7.18 9.83 7.29
N LYS A 184 8.11 9.01 7.80
CA LYS A 184 9.21 9.46 8.68
C LYS A 184 10.04 10.56 7.99
N GLY A 185 10.37 10.38 6.71
CA GLY A 185 11.09 11.38 5.92
C GLY A 185 10.36 12.71 5.81
N VAL A 186 9.05 12.70 5.55
CA VAL A 186 8.21 13.92 5.53
C VAL A 186 8.25 14.62 6.90
N GLY A 187 8.06 13.89 7.99
CA GLY A 187 8.11 14.45 9.35
C GLY A 187 9.46 15.08 9.69
N LEU A 188 10.56 14.41 9.34
CA LEU A 188 11.90 14.95 9.53
C LEU A 188 12.19 16.18 8.65
N SER A 189 11.69 16.19 7.41
CA SER A 189 11.77 17.36 6.53
C SER A 189 11.03 18.57 7.10
N LEU A 190 9.87 18.38 7.72
CA LEU A 190 9.13 19.44 8.41
C LEU A 190 9.91 19.95 9.63
N LEU A 191 10.47 19.05 10.44
CA LEU A 191 11.25 19.40 11.63
C LEU A 191 12.49 20.20 11.25
N LEU A 192 13.25 19.74 10.25
CA LEU A 192 14.42 20.46 9.74
C LEU A 192 14.01 21.80 9.11
N THR A 193 12.89 21.86 8.40
CA THR A 193 12.35 23.14 7.90
C THR A 193 12.11 24.12 9.04
N ARG A 194 11.56 23.65 10.17
CA ARG A 194 11.23 24.50 11.31
C ARG A 194 12.42 24.96 12.14
N PHE A 195 13.47 24.14 12.25
CA PHE A 195 14.55 24.36 13.22
C PHE A 195 15.95 24.48 12.61
N TRP A 196 16.20 23.95 11.41
CA TRP A 196 17.52 24.05 10.79
C TRP A 196 17.75 25.45 10.20
N PRO A 197 18.91 26.09 10.47
CA PRO A 197 19.19 27.44 9.99
C PRO A 197 19.01 27.61 8.48
N GLY A 198 18.22 28.61 8.09
CA GLY A 198 17.98 28.99 6.70
C GLY A 198 16.87 28.21 5.97
N ARG A 199 16.47 27.01 6.43
CA ARG A 199 15.43 26.21 5.74
C ARG A 199 14.06 26.86 5.78
N PHE A 200 13.62 27.33 6.95
CA PHE A 200 12.32 28.02 7.04
C PHE A 200 12.25 29.23 6.11
N SER A 201 13.35 29.99 5.97
CA SER A 201 13.38 31.16 5.09
C SER A 201 13.16 30.75 3.64
N ARG A 202 13.88 29.75 3.14
CA ARG A 202 13.73 29.25 1.76
C ARG A 202 12.35 28.65 1.51
N PHE A 203 11.86 27.86 2.48
CA PHE A 203 10.51 27.32 2.45
C PHE A 203 9.47 28.44 2.37
N ALA A 204 9.56 29.46 3.23
CA ALA A 204 8.64 30.59 3.21
C ALA A 204 8.76 31.42 1.91
N ASP A 205 9.96 31.58 1.35
CA ASP A 205 10.17 32.27 0.07
C ASP A 205 9.49 31.52 -1.08
N GLU A 206 9.53 30.18 -1.08
CA GLU A 206 8.88 29.33 -2.08
C GLU A 206 7.35 29.35 -1.95
N ILE A 207 6.84 29.34 -0.70
CA ILE A 207 5.40 29.34 -0.44
C ILE A 207 4.78 30.73 -0.63
N LEU A 208 5.38 31.78 -0.07
CA LEU A 208 4.75 33.11 0.01
C LEU A 208 5.29 34.07 -1.06
N GLY A 209 6.50 33.84 -1.57
CA GLY A 209 7.27 34.80 -2.33
C GLY A 209 8.32 35.53 -1.47
N LYS A 210 9.25 36.23 -2.12
CA LYS A 210 10.39 36.87 -1.43
C LYS A 210 10.02 38.17 -0.70
N ASP A 211 9.08 38.94 -1.26
CA ASP A 211 8.74 40.30 -0.81
C ASP A 211 7.51 40.34 0.12
N VAL A 212 7.34 39.31 0.96
CA VAL A 212 6.20 39.19 1.89
C VAL A 212 6.45 39.78 3.27
N SER A 213 5.37 40.13 3.96
CA SER A 213 5.43 40.73 5.28
C SER A 213 5.99 39.76 6.34
N LEU A 214 6.51 40.30 7.44
CA LEU A 214 6.93 39.48 8.58
C LEU A 214 5.75 38.72 9.19
N ASP A 215 4.57 39.34 9.22
CA ASP A 215 3.35 38.74 9.76
C ASP A 215 2.92 37.52 8.94
N ASP A 216 2.98 37.58 7.60
CA ASP A 216 2.69 36.44 6.72
C ASP A 216 3.64 35.27 7.00
N ARG A 217 4.94 35.56 7.18
CA ARG A 217 5.95 34.56 7.54
C ARG A 217 5.70 33.95 8.92
N MET A 218 5.30 34.76 9.90
CA MET A 218 4.96 34.28 11.24
C MET A 218 3.69 33.42 11.23
N ALA A 219 2.69 33.78 10.44
CA ALA A 219 1.48 32.98 10.24
C ALA A 219 1.79 31.62 9.60
N LEU A 220 2.62 31.59 8.54
CA LEU A 220 3.07 30.33 7.93
C LEU A 220 3.87 29.47 8.93
N ARG A 221 4.70 30.09 9.76
CA ARG A 221 5.44 29.40 10.82
C ARG A 221 4.49 28.78 11.86
N GLY A 222 3.44 29.51 12.24
CA GLY A 222 2.41 29.02 13.14
C GLY A 222 1.65 27.82 12.56
N GLN A 223 1.31 27.87 11.26
CA GLN A 223 0.75 26.73 10.53
C GLN A 223 1.68 25.52 10.56
N LEU A 224 2.99 25.72 10.35
CA LEU A 224 3.99 24.64 10.41
C LEU A 224 4.09 24.04 11.82
N ASP A 225 4.00 24.87 12.86
CA ASP A 225 3.99 24.41 14.26
C ASP A 225 2.74 23.57 14.58
N LEU A 226 1.58 23.88 13.98
CA LEU A 226 0.37 23.06 14.12
C LEU A 226 0.54 21.67 13.48
N VAL A 227 1.10 21.60 12.28
CA VAL A 227 1.40 20.31 11.61
C VAL A 227 2.38 19.48 12.44
N LEU A 228 3.48 20.09 12.90
CA LEU A 228 4.46 19.38 13.74
C LEU A 228 3.86 18.86 15.04
N LYS A 229 2.91 19.58 15.64
CA LYS A 229 2.16 19.10 16.81
C LYS A 229 1.31 17.86 16.48
N GLN A 230 0.67 17.82 15.31
CA GLN A 230 -0.07 16.63 14.87
C GLN A 230 0.86 15.43 14.68
N TYR A 231 2.00 15.61 14.00
CA TYR A 231 3.02 14.56 13.85
C TYR A 231 3.55 14.08 15.21
N ALA A 232 3.80 14.98 16.16
CA ALA A 232 4.25 14.62 17.51
C ALA A 232 3.19 13.81 18.28
N ASN A 233 1.91 14.16 18.14
CA ASN A 233 0.81 13.41 18.74
C ASN A 233 0.72 11.98 18.19
N ILE A 234 0.79 11.82 16.86
CA ILE A 234 0.79 10.51 16.20
C ILE A 234 2.02 9.70 16.65
N ASN A 235 3.21 10.29 16.66
CA ASN A 235 4.43 9.62 17.12
C ASN A 235 4.35 9.16 18.59
N SER A 236 3.65 9.90 19.45
CA SER A 236 3.38 9.50 20.83
C SER A 236 2.51 8.23 20.91
N LEU A 237 1.48 8.15 20.07
CA LEU A 237 0.62 6.96 19.95
C LEU A 237 1.41 5.75 19.43
N GLU A 238 2.21 5.93 18.39
CA GLU A 238 3.10 4.90 17.85
C GLU A 238 4.08 4.38 18.91
N THR A 239 4.72 5.29 19.64
CA THR A 239 5.67 4.93 20.71
C THR A 239 5.00 4.12 21.81
N LYS A 240 3.74 4.43 22.16
CA LYS A 240 2.96 3.71 23.17
C LYS A 240 2.74 2.24 22.80
N VAL A 241 2.57 1.93 21.51
CA VAL A 241 2.26 0.57 21.04
C VAL A 241 3.45 -0.16 20.42
N ALA A 242 4.60 0.52 20.25
CA ALA A 242 5.77 0.02 19.54
C ALA A 242 6.27 -1.36 19.99
N ALA A 243 6.19 -1.68 21.28
CA ALA A 243 6.63 -2.98 21.81
C ALA A 243 5.83 -4.18 21.28
N ASN A 244 4.59 -3.95 20.83
CA ASN A 244 3.71 -4.96 20.25
C ASN A 244 3.58 -4.83 18.72
N SER A 245 4.26 -3.84 18.13
CA SER A 245 4.23 -3.60 16.69
C SER A 245 5.32 -4.39 15.98
N VAL A 246 5.02 -4.77 14.75
CA VAL A 246 5.93 -5.35 13.77
C VAL A 246 6.26 -4.25 12.76
N GLU A 247 7.55 -4.05 12.50
CA GLU A 247 8.01 -3.04 11.56
C GLU A 247 7.46 -3.33 10.15
N GLU A 248 6.81 -2.33 9.57
CA GLU A 248 6.40 -2.34 8.17
C GLU A 248 7.59 -2.05 7.25
N GLY A 249 7.49 -2.42 5.99
CA GLY A 249 8.60 -2.26 5.07
C GLY A 249 8.16 -2.22 3.62
N TYR A 250 9.13 -2.41 2.73
CA TYR A 250 8.88 -2.48 1.31
C TYR A 250 7.81 -3.55 0.96
N ALA A 251 6.85 -3.15 0.13
CA ALA A 251 5.74 -3.96 -0.38
C ALA A 251 4.65 -4.36 0.63
N ARG A 252 4.71 -3.88 1.88
CA ARG A 252 3.78 -4.33 2.93
C ARG A 252 3.43 -3.26 3.95
N LEU A 253 2.18 -3.28 4.40
CA LEU A 253 1.67 -2.46 5.50
C LEU A 253 0.49 -3.12 6.21
N ASP A 254 0.24 -2.74 7.47
CA ASP A 254 -0.89 -3.23 8.26
C ASP A 254 -2.14 -2.38 8.00
N ALA A 255 -2.78 -2.62 6.84
CA ALA A 255 -3.80 -1.73 6.29
C ALA A 255 -5.02 -1.62 7.21
N LEU A 256 -5.47 -2.76 7.73
CA LEU A 256 -6.63 -2.83 8.62
C LEU A 256 -6.36 -2.08 9.91
N ASN A 257 -5.21 -2.30 10.56
CA ASN A 257 -4.95 -1.59 11.81
C ASN A 257 -4.75 -0.09 11.59
N ARG A 258 -4.11 0.31 10.49
CA ARG A 258 -3.96 1.72 10.09
C ARG A 258 -5.31 2.40 9.85
N ILE A 259 -6.23 1.77 9.12
CA ILE A 259 -7.61 2.28 8.94
C ILE A 259 -8.28 2.47 10.30
N GLY A 260 -8.21 1.46 11.16
CA GLY A 260 -8.80 1.54 12.50
C GLY A 260 -8.18 2.63 13.37
N ASN A 261 -6.86 2.80 13.32
CA ASN A 261 -6.15 3.85 14.05
C ASN A 261 -6.53 5.25 13.54
N GLN A 262 -6.61 5.43 12.22
CA GLN A 262 -7.03 6.69 11.62
C GLN A 262 -8.46 7.04 12.04
N VAL A 263 -9.43 6.16 11.75
CA VAL A 263 -10.86 6.44 11.98
C VAL A 263 -11.20 6.49 13.47
N PHE A 264 -10.80 5.49 14.25
CA PHE A 264 -11.26 5.35 15.62
C PHE A 264 -10.37 5.99 16.67
N SER A 265 -9.10 6.29 16.36
CA SER A 265 -8.23 6.99 17.30
C SER A 265 -7.97 8.43 16.90
N ILE A 266 -7.59 8.70 15.66
CA ILE A 266 -7.19 10.05 15.23
C ILE A 266 -8.43 10.90 14.97
N ASP A 267 -9.34 10.45 14.11
CA ASP A 267 -10.54 11.23 13.71
C ASP A 267 -11.56 11.35 14.85
N LEU A 268 -11.66 10.32 15.71
CA LEU A 268 -12.45 10.37 16.95
C LEU A 268 -11.75 11.07 18.11
N ASN A 269 -10.47 11.45 17.97
CA ASN A 269 -9.67 11.95 19.07
C ASN A 269 -9.75 11.05 20.33
N ASN A 270 -9.74 9.73 20.13
CA ASN A 270 -9.77 8.74 21.21
C ASN A 270 -8.49 7.87 21.21
N PRO A 271 -7.46 8.24 22.00
CA PRO A 271 -6.18 7.52 22.02
C PRO A 271 -6.26 6.10 22.60
N ASN A 272 -7.39 5.69 23.19
CA ASN A 272 -7.58 4.30 23.67
C ASN A 272 -7.80 3.32 22.53
N ASN A 273 -8.28 3.79 21.38
CA ASN A 273 -8.55 2.97 20.20
C ASN A 273 -7.30 2.69 19.34
N TYR A 274 -6.15 3.30 19.68
CA TYR A 274 -4.92 3.13 18.93
C TYR A 274 -4.31 1.74 19.19
N ALA A 275 -4.22 0.92 18.15
CA ALA A 275 -3.70 -0.44 18.20
C ALA A 275 -2.30 -0.53 17.57
N SER A 276 -1.51 -1.52 17.99
CA SER A 276 -0.21 -1.84 17.38
C SER A 276 -0.36 -2.32 15.94
N HIS A 277 0.67 -2.08 15.13
CA HIS A 277 0.80 -2.64 13.78
C HIS A 277 1.30 -4.09 13.87
N SER A 278 0.41 -5.04 14.19
CA SER A 278 0.80 -6.42 14.48
C SER A 278 0.76 -7.37 13.29
N ALA A 279 0.19 -6.94 12.15
CA ALA A 279 -0.03 -7.81 10.99
C ALA A 279 0.21 -7.10 9.65
N PRO A 280 1.44 -6.65 9.33
CA PRO A 280 1.69 -6.04 8.03
C PRO A 280 1.51 -7.05 6.90
N VAL A 281 0.65 -6.71 5.95
CA VAL A 281 0.33 -7.56 4.80
C VAL A 281 0.90 -7.00 3.52
N HIS A 282 1.20 -7.89 2.58
CA HIS A 282 1.60 -7.53 1.24
C HIS A 282 0.44 -6.85 0.50
N PHE A 283 0.73 -5.93 -0.40
CA PHE A 283 -0.34 -5.32 -1.20
C PHE A 283 -1.03 -6.36 -2.10
N PRO A 284 -2.36 -6.52 -2.04
CA PRO A 284 -3.03 -7.45 -2.92
C PRO A 284 -3.06 -6.91 -4.36
N ARG A 285 -2.86 -7.79 -5.34
CA ARG A 285 -3.13 -7.46 -6.74
C ARG A 285 -4.63 -7.25 -6.98
N ILE A 286 -5.02 -6.24 -7.76
CA ILE A 286 -6.42 -5.80 -7.87
C ILE A 286 -7.15 -6.24 -9.15
N TRP A 287 -6.43 -6.73 -10.16
CA TRP A 287 -7.10 -7.36 -11.30
C TRP A 287 -8.01 -8.51 -10.82
N ASN A 288 -9.15 -8.68 -11.46
CA ASN A 288 -10.25 -9.61 -11.11
C ASN A 288 -10.95 -9.33 -9.76
N ALA A 289 -10.39 -8.55 -8.85
CA ALA A 289 -10.95 -8.33 -7.52
C ALA A 289 -12.38 -7.76 -7.53
N PRO A 290 -12.76 -6.85 -8.47
CA PRO A 290 -14.15 -6.41 -8.60
C PRO A 290 -15.15 -7.52 -8.85
N TRP A 291 -14.72 -8.71 -9.29
CA TRP A 291 -15.60 -9.83 -9.60
C TRP A 291 -15.58 -10.96 -8.56
N PHE A 292 -14.94 -10.77 -7.41
CA PHE A 292 -14.97 -11.76 -6.31
C PHE A 292 -16.16 -11.52 -5.38
N SER A 293 -16.71 -12.60 -4.81
CA SER A 293 -17.76 -12.54 -3.78
C SER A 293 -17.27 -11.83 -2.51
N TRP A 294 -16.02 -12.10 -2.12
CA TRP A 294 -15.32 -11.49 -0.98
C TRP A 294 -13.91 -11.02 -1.38
N VAL A 295 -13.47 -9.90 -0.81
CA VAL A 295 -12.15 -9.30 -1.05
C VAL A 295 -11.41 -9.03 0.27
N GLN A 296 -10.20 -8.44 0.19
CA GLN A 296 -9.14 -8.55 1.22
C GLN A 296 -8.61 -9.97 1.40
N TYR A 297 -7.42 -10.14 1.97
CA TYR A 297 -6.83 -11.47 2.12
C TYR A 297 -7.68 -12.41 2.97
N ASP A 298 -8.31 -11.88 4.02
CA ASP A 298 -9.18 -12.57 4.96
C ASP A 298 -10.65 -12.69 4.50
N GLY A 299 -10.96 -12.21 3.30
CA GLY A 299 -12.32 -12.26 2.75
C GLY A 299 -13.33 -11.45 3.58
N SER A 300 -12.88 -10.36 4.19
CA SER A 300 -13.65 -9.62 5.19
C SER A 300 -14.79 -8.77 4.65
N ILE A 301 -14.80 -8.43 3.36
CA ILE A 301 -15.74 -7.45 2.80
C ILE A 301 -16.26 -7.84 1.42
N MET A 302 -17.56 -7.60 1.16
CA MET A 302 -18.20 -7.89 -0.14
C MET A 302 -18.34 -6.66 -1.05
N GLN A 303 -18.76 -5.52 -0.47
CA GLN A 303 -19.22 -4.37 -1.23
C GLN A 303 -18.05 -3.45 -1.64
N PRO A 304 -17.91 -3.09 -2.93
CA PRO A 304 -16.81 -2.28 -3.42
C PRO A 304 -16.71 -0.90 -2.78
N MET A 305 -17.82 -0.20 -2.51
CA MET A 305 -17.74 1.15 -1.93
C MET A 305 -17.40 1.16 -0.45
N VAL A 306 -17.88 0.19 0.33
CA VAL A 306 -17.41 0.04 1.71
C VAL A 306 -15.91 -0.25 1.72
N ARG A 307 -15.38 -1.04 0.77
CA ARG A 307 -13.94 -1.26 0.64
C ARG A 307 -13.20 0.02 0.25
N ASN A 308 -13.53 0.59 -0.90
CA ASN A 308 -12.77 1.68 -1.51
C ASN A 308 -12.83 2.96 -0.66
N ALA A 309 -14.00 3.27 -0.08
CA ALA A 309 -14.13 4.41 0.83
C ALA A 309 -13.43 4.14 2.17
N GLY A 310 -13.52 2.91 2.71
CA GLY A 310 -12.78 2.53 3.93
C GLY A 310 -11.27 2.66 3.77
N GLU A 311 -10.72 2.24 2.63
CA GLU A 311 -9.30 2.44 2.29
C GLU A 311 -8.95 3.93 2.20
N SER A 312 -9.78 4.74 1.52
CA SER A 312 -9.58 6.19 1.41
C SER A 312 -9.56 6.89 2.78
N LEU A 313 -10.46 6.51 3.68
CA LEU A 313 -10.46 6.99 5.07
C LEU A 313 -9.16 6.59 5.79
N GLY A 314 -8.68 5.36 5.60
CA GLY A 314 -7.43 4.89 6.22
C GLY A 314 -6.17 5.58 5.75
N VAL A 315 -6.15 6.13 4.54
CA VAL A 315 -5.06 6.99 4.04
C VAL A 315 -5.37 8.49 4.24
N SER A 316 -6.15 8.78 5.28
CA SER A 316 -6.48 10.10 5.80
C SER A 316 -7.30 10.98 4.88
N ALA A 317 -8.36 10.44 4.24
CA ALA A 317 -9.46 11.30 3.81
C ALA A 317 -10.15 11.90 5.03
N ASP A 318 -10.47 13.20 4.98
CA ASP A 318 -11.13 13.89 6.08
C ASP A 318 -12.43 13.20 6.45
N LEU A 319 -12.74 13.16 7.74
CA LEU A 319 -13.97 12.60 8.24
C LEU A 319 -14.44 13.35 9.49
N ASN A 320 -15.67 13.86 9.45
CA ASN A 320 -16.27 14.46 10.63
C ASN A 320 -17.03 13.43 11.47
N LEU A 321 -16.46 13.03 12.61
CA LEU A 321 -17.11 12.16 13.58
C LEU A 321 -17.49 12.87 14.90
N LEU A 322 -17.06 14.13 15.06
CA LEU A 322 -17.09 14.80 16.36
C LEU A 322 -18.17 15.86 16.48
N ASP A 323 -18.49 16.56 15.37
CA ASP A 323 -19.35 17.75 15.41
C ASP A 323 -20.63 17.56 14.58
N PRO A 324 -21.76 17.21 15.21
CA PRO A 324 -23.04 17.07 14.51
C PRO A 324 -23.50 18.33 13.77
N ALA A 325 -23.14 19.53 14.26
CA ALA A 325 -23.54 20.78 13.60
C ALA A 325 -22.87 20.97 12.23
N LYS A 326 -21.75 20.27 11.99
CA LYS A 326 -21.03 20.27 10.70
C LYS A 326 -21.41 19.09 9.79
N GLY A 327 -22.37 18.27 10.22
CA GLY A 327 -22.82 17.07 9.53
C GLY A 327 -21.89 15.89 9.78
N LEU A 328 -22.32 14.97 10.66
CA LEU A 328 -21.58 13.73 10.91
C LEU A 328 -21.39 12.93 9.62
N PHE A 329 -20.27 12.21 9.55
CA PHE A 329 -19.85 11.36 8.43
C PHE A 329 -19.57 12.09 7.11
N LYS A 330 -19.70 13.43 7.07
CA LYS A 330 -19.19 14.21 5.95
C LYS A 330 -17.69 13.97 5.80
N SER A 331 -17.27 13.70 4.57
CA SER A 331 -15.90 13.32 4.25
C SER A 331 -15.42 13.97 2.96
N SER A 332 -14.10 14.07 2.79
CA SER A 332 -13.48 14.42 1.50
C SER A 332 -13.45 13.24 0.51
N ALA A 333 -13.76 12.01 0.94
CA ALA A 333 -13.73 10.82 0.09
C ALA A 333 -14.56 11.01 -1.19
N ARG A 334 -13.94 10.74 -2.34
CA ARG A 334 -14.52 10.98 -3.67
C ARG A 334 -15.21 9.73 -4.21
N ILE A 335 -16.43 9.45 -3.73
CA ILE A 335 -17.19 8.23 -4.10
C ILE A 335 -17.39 8.09 -5.61
N ASP A 336 -17.59 9.21 -6.31
CA ASP A 336 -17.64 9.27 -7.78
C ASP A 336 -16.35 8.76 -8.44
N VAL A 337 -15.19 9.22 -7.95
CA VAL A 337 -13.87 8.82 -8.46
C VAL A 337 -13.57 7.36 -8.10
N LEU A 338 -13.84 6.95 -6.86
CA LEU A 338 -13.67 5.57 -6.39
C LEU A 338 -14.49 4.58 -7.21
N TYR A 339 -15.71 4.97 -7.59
CA TYR A 339 -16.55 4.18 -8.47
C TYR A 339 -15.99 4.08 -9.90
N GLU A 340 -15.48 5.18 -10.45
CA GLU A 340 -14.86 5.16 -11.78
C GLU A 340 -13.56 4.35 -11.82
N MET A 341 -12.79 4.32 -10.73
CA MET A 341 -11.65 3.43 -10.57
C MET A 341 -12.12 1.97 -10.55
N GLU A 342 -13.16 1.66 -9.76
CA GLU A 342 -13.73 0.31 -9.71
C GLU A 342 -14.17 -0.18 -11.09
N ARG A 343 -14.88 0.67 -11.84
CA ARG A 343 -15.35 0.35 -13.20
C ARG A 343 -14.21 0.09 -14.18
N MET A 344 -13.13 0.87 -14.09
CA MET A 344 -11.96 0.68 -14.94
C MET A 344 -11.31 -0.68 -14.68
N ILE A 345 -11.16 -1.05 -13.40
CA ILE A 345 -10.57 -2.34 -13.02
C ILE A 345 -11.52 -3.49 -13.40
N ALA A 346 -12.83 -3.31 -13.20
CA ALA A 346 -13.84 -4.35 -13.44
C ALA A 346 -14.09 -4.62 -14.93
N GLY A 347 -14.25 -3.55 -15.73
CA GLY A 347 -14.75 -3.64 -17.10
C GLY A 347 -16.12 -4.33 -17.20
N ASP A 348 -16.32 -5.09 -18.29
CA ASP A 348 -17.55 -5.87 -18.50
C ASP A 348 -17.65 -7.06 -17.53
N PRO A 349 -18.87 -7.49 -17.16
CA PRO A 349 -19.07 -8.72 -16.40
C PRO A 349 -18.38 -9.94 -17.02
N PRO A 350 -17.80 -10.85 -16.20
CA PRO A 350 -17.10 -12.00 -16.71
C PRO A 350 -18.01 -12.94 -17.49
N SER A 351 -17.48 -13.57 -18.53
CA SER A 351 -18.20 -14.55 -19.33
C SER A 351 -17.29 -15.65 -19.87
N GLU A 352 -17.88 -16.77 -20.30
CA GLU A 352 -17.12 -17.85 -20.95
C GLU A 352 -16.40 -17.42 -22.22
N GLU A 353 -16.93 -16.42 -22.93
CA GLU A 353 -16.38 -15.94 -24.21
C GLU A 353 -15.24 -14.93 -24.01
N LYS A 354 -15.35 -14.09 -22.98
CA LYS A 354 -14.47 -12.92 -22.78
C LYS A 354 -13.53 -13.05 -21.58
N GLY A 355 -13.78 -14.00 -20.68
CA GLY A 355 -13.07 -14.11 -19.41
C GLY A 355 -13.39 -12.93 -18.47
N PHE A 356 -12.44 -12.52 -17.64
CA PHE A 356 -12.56 -11.30 -16.84
C PHE A 356 -12.45 -10.04 -17.72
N GLY A 357 -13.29 -9.04 -17.45
CA GLY A 357 -13.20 -7.71 -18.07
C GLY A 357 -12.17 -6.80 -17.41
N GLY A 358 -11.98 -5.62 -18.01
CA GLY A 358 -11.24 -4.51 -17.42
C GLY A 358 -9.72 -4.73 -17.40
N LEU A 359 -9.10 -4.36 -16.28
CA LEU A 359 -7.67 -4.48 -16.07
C LEU A 359 -7.25 -5.95 -16.05
N ALA A 360 -6.55 -6.38 -17.10
CA ALA A 360 -6.08 -7.76 -17.23
C ALA A 360 -4.84 -8.02 -16.36
N SER A 361 -4.64 -9.26 -15.95
CA SER A 361 -3.35 -9.69 -15.37
C SER A 361 -2.22 -9.60 -16.40
N PRO A 362 -0.99 -9.26 -15.98
CA PRO A 362 0.14 -9.13 -16.88
C PRO A 362 0.54 -10.48 -17.49
N LYS A 363 0.88 -10.46 -18.79
CA LYS A 363 1.46 -11.61 -19.50
C LYS A 363 2.97 -11.56 -19.45
N TRP A 364 3.61 -12.74 -19.38
CA TRP A 364 5.06 -12.86 -19.37
C TRP A 364 5.67 -12.26 -20.66
N PRO A 365 6.46 -11.18 -20.56
CA PRO A 365 7.01 -10.49 -21.72
C PRO A 365 8.29 -11.17 -22.20
N GLU A 366 8.19 -12.19 -23.07
CA GLU A 366 9.34 -12.95 -23.62
C GLU A 366 10.33 -12.09 -24.45
N ASN A 367 9.94 -10.86 -24.79
CA ASN A 367 10.82 -9.87 -25.41
C ASN A 367 11.75 -9.16 -24.41
N ILE A 368 11.51 -9.31 -23.10
CA ILE A 368 12.30 -8.72 -22.01
C ILE A 368 12.84 -9.81 -21.09
N LEU A 369 11.97 -10.73 -20.67
CA LEU A 369 12.30 -11.87 -19.83
C LEU A 369 12.67 -13.10 -20.67
N PRO A 370 13.37 -14.10 -20.10
CA PRO A 370 13.73 -15.32 -20.81
C PRO A 370 12.51 -16.02 -21.44
N PRO A 371 12.68 -16.67 -22.61
CA PRO A 371 11.61 -17.43 -23.24
C PRO A 371 11.14 -18.58 -22.34
N ILE A 372 9.86 -18.93 -22.46
CA ILE A 372 9.25 -20.01 -21.67
C ILE A 372 9.66 -21.36 -22.26
N ASN A 373 10.08 -22.30 -21.40
CA ASN A 373 10.27 -23.68 -21.83
C ASN A 373 8.91 -24.39 -21.91
N MET A 374 8.32 -24.41 -23.11
CA MET A 374 6.96 -24.92 -23.31
C MET A 374 6.79 -26.41 -23.03
N ASP A 375 7.82 -27.24 -23.23
CA ASP A 375 7.73 -28.67 -22.91
C ASP A 375 7.69 -28.90 -21.40
N LEU A 376 8.47 -28.11 -20.66
CA LEU A 376 8.48 -28.13 -19.21
C LEU A 376 7.20 -27.49 -18.63
N ALA A 377 6.70 -26.42 -19.25
CA ALA A 377 5.43 -25.77 -18.88
C ALA A 377 4.23 -26.71 -19.03
N LYS A 378 4.17 -27.54 -20.10
CA LYS A 378 3.10 -28.53 -20.27
C LYS A 378 3.10 -29.56 -19.13
N LYS A 379 4.28 -30.09 -18.76
CA LYS A 379 4.43 -30.97 -17.57
C LYS A 379 3.97 -30.27 -16.30
N GLY A 380 4.32 -29.00 -16.14
CA GLY A 380 3.87 -28.17 -15.04
C GLY A 380 2.35 -27.97 -15.02
N GLY A 381 1.69 -27.94 -16.17
CA GLY A 381 0.23 -27.89 -16.29
C GLY A 381 -0.45 -29.13 -15.72
N ASP A 382 0.12 -30.32 -15.92
CA ASP A 382 -0.40 -31.57 -15.34
C ASP A 382 -0.21 -31.59 -13.81
N LEU A 383 0.94 -31.10 -13.32
CA LEU A 383 1.19 -30.92 -11.89
C LEU A 383 0.24 -29.87 -11.27
N TYR A 384 -0.03 -28.77 -11.97
CA TYR A 384 -0.98 -27.74 -11.53
C TYR A 384 -2.39 -28.32 -11.36
N LYS A 385 -2.87 -29.10 -12.33
CA LYS A 385 -4.17 -29.77 -12.25
C LYS A 385 -4.25 -30.68 -11.03
N THR A 386 -3.15 -31.38 -10.73
CA THR A 386 -3.06 -32.35 -9.63
C THR A 386 -2.99 -31.66 -8.25
N HIS A 387 -2.16 -30.62 -8.12
CA HIS A 387 -1.76 -30.09 -6.81
C HIS A 387 -2.33 -28.70 -6.49
N CYS A 388 -2.69 -27.90 -7.50
CA CYS A 388 -3.01 -26.49 -7.31
C CYS A 388 -4.49 -26.17 -7.63
N GLN A 389 -5.01 -26.76 -8.70
CA GLN A 389 -6.32 -26.42 -9.28
C GLN A 389 -7.49 -26.64 -8.30
N GLY A 390 -7.40 -27.62 -7.39
CA GLY A 390 -8.45 -27.88 -6.40
C GLY A 390 -8.78 -26.65 -5.54
N CYS A 391 -7.75 -25.90 -5.15
CA CYS A 391 -7.90 -24.67 -4.38
C CYS A 391 -7.99 -23.44 -5.29
N HIS A 392 -7.05 -23.26 -6.21
CA HIS A 392 -6.91 -22.04 -7.02
C HIS A 392 -7.88 -21.93 -8.20
N GLY A 393 -8.58 -23.02 -8.52
CA GLY A 393 -9.42 -23.12 -9.72
C GLY A 393 -8.60 -23.42 -10.97
N PRO A 394 -9.26 -23.65 -12.12
CA PRO A 394 -8.58 -23.85 -13.40
C PRO A 394 -7.67 -22.66 -13.76
N ALA A 395 -6.55 -22.96 -14.40
CA ALA A 395 -5.63 -21.94 -14.90
C ALA A 395 -6.32 -21.10 -16.00
N ILE A 396 -6.15 -19.78 -15.92
CA ILE A 396 -6.77 -18.82 -16.83
C ILE A 396 -5.74 -18.39 -17.86
N ASP A 397 -6.13 -18.36 -19.14
CA ASP A 397 -5.33 -17.81 -20.24
C ASP A 397 -3.89 -18.36 -20.34
N SER A 398 -3.69 -19.63 -19.95
CA SER A 398 -2.39 -20.31 -20.05
C SER A 398 -2.08 -20.66 -21.51
N LYS A 399 -0.90 -20.25 -21.99
CA LYS A 399 -0.37 -20.69 -23.30
C LYS A 399 0.00 -22.19 -23.33
N ALA A 400 0.17 -22.83 -22.17
CA ALA A 400 0.54 -24.24 -22.07
C ALA A 400 -0.66 -25.19 -22.09
N LEU A 401 -1.89 -24.66 -21.96
CA LEU A 401 -3.12 -25.46 -21.98
C LEU A 401 -3.90 -25.26 -23.29
N PRO A 402 -4.73 -26.23 -23.70
CA PRO A 402 -5.72 -26.02 -24.75
C PRO A 402 -6.68 -24.87 -24.40
N ALA A 403 -7.13 -24.13 -25.41
CA ALA A 403 -8.08 -23.02 -25.21
C ALA A 403 -9.38 -23.45 -24.50
N SER A 404 -9.83 -24.69 -24.71
CA SER A 404 -10.98 -25.27 -24.01
C SER A 404 -10.81 -25.35 -22.48
N GLU A 405 -9.57 -25.48 -22.00
CA GLU A 405 -9.23 -25.57 -20.58
C GLU A 405 -8.90 -24.19 -19.99
N ALA A 406 -8.33 -23.28 -20.77
CA ALA A 406 -7.99 -21.92 -20.33
C ALA A 406 -9.20 -21.08 -19.88
N PHE A 407 -10.41 -21.46 -20.32
CA PHE A 407 -11.68 -20.85 -19.92
C PHE A 407 -12.53 -21.74 -19.00
N ALA A 408 -11.99 -22.85 -18.51
CA ALA A 408 -12.76 -23.83 -17.72
C ALA A 408 -13.32 -23.24 -16.42
N LEU A 409 -12.66 -22.25 -15.82
CA LEU A 409 -13.18 -21.57 -14.63
C LEU A 409 -14.54 -20.92 -14.89
N PHE A 410 -14.74 -20.29 -16.05
CA PHE A 410 -15.97 -19.57 -16.37
C PHE A 410 -17.15 -20.52 -16.67
N LYS A 411 -16.86 -21.80 -16.95
CA LYS A 411 -17.84 -22.87 -17.17
C LYS A 411 -18.24 -23.59 -15.90
N ASP A 412 -17.47 -23.44 -14.82
CA ASP A 412 -17.75 -24.10 -13.53
C ASP A 412 -18.85 -23.35 -12.78
N THR A 413 -20.11 -23.66 -13.09
CA THR A 413 -21.29 -23.01 -12.50
C THR A 413 -21.36 -23.09 -10.97
N LYS A 414 -20.60 -23.99 -10.33
CA LYS A 414 -20.50 -24.08 -8.86
C LYS A 414 -19.63 -22.99 -8.25
N ARG A 415 -18.76 -22.35 -9.05
CA ARG A 415 -17.84 -21.29 -8.62
C ARG A 415 -18.41 -19.90 -8.86
N TRP A 416 -19.62 -19.77 -9.40
CA TRP A 416 -20.21 -18.47 -9.73
C TRP A 416 -21.55 -18.27 -9.05
N ILE A 417 -21.63 -17.24 -8.22
CA ILE A 417 -22.88 -16.74 -7.63
C ILE A 417 -23.34 -15.49 -8.39
N LYS A 418 -24.51 -14.97 -8.05
CA LYS A 418 -25.05 -13.75 -8.65
C LYS A 418 -25.23 -12.65 -7.61
N ASN A 419 -24.92 -11.42 -7.99
CA ASN A 419 -25.29 -10.24 -7.20
C ASN A 419 -26.78 -9.88 -7.40
N ASN A 420 -27.24 -8.80 -6.76
CA ASN A 420 -28.66 -8.40 -6.82
C ASN A 420 -29.12 -7.96 -8.23
N ALA A 421 -28.20 -7.65 -9.14
CA ALA A 421 -28.48 -7.37 -10.55
C ALA A 421 -28.38 -8.62 -11.46
N GLY A 422 -28.13 -9.80 -10.89
CA GLY A 422 -27.98 -11.05 -11.65
C GLY A 422 -26.62 -11.21 -12.33
N GLN A 423 -25.66 -10.34 -12.06
CA GLN A 423 -24.31 -10.38 -12.63
C GLN A 423 -23.46 -11.45 -11.92
N PRO A 424 -22.58 -12.16 -12.64
CA PRO A 424 -21.76 -13.23 -12.07
C PRO A 424 -20.66 -12.69 -11.17
N LEU A 425 -20.52 -13.30 -9.99
CA LEU A 425 -19.39 -13.12 -9.07
C LEU A 425 -18.70 -14.45 -8.85
N LEU A 426 -17.38 -14.48 -8.91
CA LEU A 426 -16.58 -15.65 -8.55
C LEU A 426 -16.71 -15.84 -7.04
N ASP A 427 -17.28 -16.98 -6.65
CA ASP A 427 -17.34 -17.41 -5.26
C ASP A 427 -15.96 -17.90 -4.82
N VAL A 428 -15.22 -17.00 -4.16
CA VAL A 428 -13.85 -17.28 -3.73
C VAL A 428 -13.87 -18.23 -2.54
N ALA A 429 -13.08 -19.30 -2.63
CA ALA A 429 -12.96 -20.25 -1.54
C ALA A 429 -12.21 -19.61 -0.36
N MET A 430 -12.77 -19.74 0.85
CA MET A 430 -12.12 -19.36 2.09
C MET A 430 -11.51 -20.60 2.74
N ILE A 431 -10.18 -20.66 2.85
CA ILE A 431 -9.49 -21.78 3.51
C ILE A 431 -9.22 -21.37 4.97
N PRO A 432 -9.75 -22.11 5.97
CA PRO A 432 -9.49 -21.82 7.37
C PRO A 432 -7.99 -21.80 7.69
N ILE A 433 -7.56 -20.92 8.59
CA ILE A 433 -6.15 -20.84 9.05
C ILE A 433 -5.73 -22.16 9.73
N SER A 434 -6.68 -22.82 10.42
CA SER A 434 -6.50 -24.17 10.97
C SER A 434 -6.17 -25.23 9.90
N GLN A 435 -6.44 -24.96 8.63
CA GLN A 435 -6.10 -25.83 7.50
C GLN A 435 -4.86 -25.32 6.75
N ILE A 436 -4.86 -24.06 6.28
CA ILE A 436 -3.77 -23.52 5.44
C ILE A 436 -2.48 -23.27 6.22
N GLY A 437 -2.59 -23.04 7.54
CA GLY A 437 -1.45 -22.94 8.46
C GLY A 437 -0.51 -21.75 8.24
N THR A 438 -0.86 -20.80 7.37
CA THR A 438 -0.11 -19.54 7.22
C THR A 438 -0.34 -18.62 8.41
N ASP A 439 0.52 -17.61 8.58
CA ASP A 439 0.43 -16.62 9.66
C ASP A 439 -1.00 -16.13 9.91
N SER A 440 -1.46 -16.15 11.16
CA SER A 440 -2.85 -15.83 11.51
C SER A 440 -3.07 -14.37 11.91
N ALA A 441 -2.00 -13.58 12.09
CA ALA A 441 -2.07 -12.29 12.78
C ALA A 441 -3.08 -11.31 12.16
N GLN A 442 -3.22 -11.30 10.84
CA GLN A 442 -4.21 -10.44 10.16
C GLN A 442 -5.64 -10.84 10.52
N ALA A 443 -6.00 -12.11 10.34
CA ALA A 443 -7.36 -12.57 10.57
C ALA A 443 -7.73 -12.56 12.07
N ASP A 444 -6.78 -12.94 12.93
CA ASP A 444 -6.95 -12.85 14.38
C ASP A 444 -7.16 -11.39 14.81
N GLY A 445 -6.38 -10.46 14.25
CA GLY A 445 -6.51 -9.03 14.50
C GLY A 445 -7.90 -8.49 14.13
N LEU A 446 -8.43 -8.85 12.96
CA LEU A 446 -9.78 -8.45 12.55
C LEU A 446 -10.85 -9.02 13.49
N ALA A 447 -10.72 -10.29 13.88
CA ALA A 447 -11.70 -10.98 14.72
C ALA A 447 -11.69 -10.51 16.18
N ALA A 448 -10.52 -10.16 16.72
CA ALA A 448 -10.34 -9.85 18.14
C ALA A 448 -10.40 -8.35 18.46
N ARG A 449 -10.08 -7.47 17.50
CA ARG A 449 -9.99 -6.03 17.77
C ARG A 449 -11.38 -5.45 18.05
N THR A 450 -11.47 -4.64 19.10
CA THR A 450 -12.64 -3.83 19.44
C THR A 450 -12.30 -2.35 19.44
N VAL A 451 -13.31 -1.50 19.30
CA VAL A 451 -13.17 -0.03 19.33
C VAL A 451 -14.27 0.62 20.17
N GLU A 452 -13.92 1.71 20.83
CA GLU A 452 -14.85 2.55 21.59
C GLU A 452 -15.40 3.67 20.68
N THR A 453 -16.73 3.75 20.56
CA THR A 453 -17.40 4.78 19.76
C THR A 453 -18.39 5.56 20.62
N PRO A 454 -18.49 6.89 20.46
CA PRO A 454 -19.45 7.68 21.24
C PRO A 454 -20.90 7.42 20.78
N PRO A 455 -21.90 7.53 21.68
CA PRO A 455 -23.29 7.15 21.38
C PRO A 455 -23.94 7.91 20.21
N ASN A 456 -23.49 9.14 19.93
CA ASN A 456 -24.02 9.98 18.85
C ASN A 456 -23.73 9.42 17.44
N LEU A 457 -22.79 8.48 17.29
CA LEU A 457 -22.55 7.79 16.02
C LEU A 457 -23.52 6.63 15.77
N ASN A 458 -24.29 6.22 16.78
CA ASN A 458 -25.24 5.11 16.70
C ASN A 458 -24.60 3.77 16.22
N ILE A 459 -23.32 3.57 16.53
CA ILE A 459 -22.60 2.30 16.29
C ILE A 459 -22.85 1.40 17.49
N LYS A 460 -23.43 0.21 17.24
CA LYS A 460 -23.87 -0.71 18.30
C LYS A 460 -22.91 -1.85 18.55
N ASP A 461 -22.24 -2.31 17.49
CA ASP A 461 -21.27 -3.39 17.56
C ASP A 461 -19.87 -2.78 17.67
N ASN A 462 -19.18 -3.04 18.79
CA ASN A 462 -17.86 -2.52 19.05
C ASN A 462 -16.75 -3.39 18.43
N SER A 463 -17.09 -4.51 17.78
CA SER A 463 -16.15 -5.30 16.98
C SER A 463 -15.64 -4.44 15.83
N PHE A 464 -14.32 -4.37 15.65
CA PHE A 464 -13.67 -3.42 14.75
C PHE A 464 -14.21 -3.48 13.31
N GLY A 465 -14.35 -4.68 12.73
CA GLY A 465 -14.86 -4.83 11.36
C GLY A 465 -16.28 -4.31 11.18
N PHE A 466 -17.17 -4.57 12.15
CA PHE A 466 -18.56 -4.12 12.11
C PHE A 466 -18.70 -2.62 12.40
N ALA A 467 -17.95 -2.10 13.36
CA ALA A 467 -17.90 -0.67 13.64
C ALA A 467 -17.39 0.11 12.41
N LEU A 468 -16.32 -0.38 11.77
CA LEU A 468 -15.75 0.26 10.58
C LEU A 468 -16.74 0.27 9.42
N ARG A 469 -17.44 -0.86 9.17
CA ARG A 469 -18.53 -0.91 8.20
C ARG A 469 -19.56 0.18 8.45
N ASP A 470 -20.04 0.31 9.69
CA ASP A 470 -21.11 1.26 10.02
C ASP A 470 -20.67 2.71 9.78
N VAL A 471 -19.43 3.05 10.14
CA VAL A 471 -18.84 4.36 9.81
C VAL A 471 -18.81 4.57 8.29
N VAL A 472 -18.22 3.63 7.54
CA VAL A 472 -18.02 3.79 6.10
C VAL A 472 -19.35 3.83 5.36
N VAL A 473 -20.31 2.98 5.70
CA VAL A 473 -21.66 3.00 5.14
C VAL A 473 -22.33 4.35 5.41
N SER A 474 -22.18 4.89 6.62
CA SER A 474 -22.72 6.21 6.96
C SER A 474 -22.05 7.33 6.16
N THR A 475 -20.73 7.25 5.94
CA THR A 475 -19.97 8.19 5.09
C THR A 475 -20.42 8.13 3.63
N VAL A 476 -20.53 6.94 3.05
CA VAL A 476 -20.96 6.73 1.67
C VAL A 476 -22.41 7.20 1.48
N ASN A 477 -23.31 6.87 2.40
CA ASN A 477 -24.70 7.34 2.36
C ASN A 477 -24.81 8.86 2.49
N THR A 478 -24.00 9.48 3.36
CA THR A 478 -23.94 10.94 3.48
C THR A 478 -23.53 11.59 2.16
N TRP A 479 -22.55 11.01 1.45
CA TRP A 479 -22.19 11.48 0.10
C TRP A 479 -23.33 11.31 -0.89
N TYR A 480 -24.03 10.16 -0.89
CA TYR A 480 -25.19 9.95 -1.77
C TYR A 480 -26.31 10.96 -1.53
N ASP A 481 -26.60 11.26 -0.26
CA ASP A 481 -27.63 12.22 0.12
C ASP A 481 -27.25 13.65 -0.32
N GLN A 482 -26.00 14.06 -0.10
CA GLN A 482 -25.48 15.36 -0.53
C GLN A 482 -25.50 15.54 -2.06
N ASN A 483 -25.32 14.45 -2.81
CA ASN A 483 -25.34 14.46 -4.27
C ASN A 483 -26.69 14.06 -4.87
N SER A 484 -27.73 13.89 -4.04
CA SER A 484 -29.07 13.49 -4.47
C SER A 484 -29.07 12.22 -5.35
N ALA A 485 -28.18 11.27 -5.06
CA ALA A 485 -28.02 10.05 -5.83
C ALA A 485 -29.28 9.15 -5.71
N PRO A 486 -29.97 8.82 -6.82
CA PRO A 486 -31.14 7.94 -6.80
C PRO A 486 -30.83 6.54 -6.25
N PRO A 487 -31.81 5.81 -5.67
CA PRO A 487 -31.59 4.46 -5.13
C PRO A 487 -30.93 3.49 -6.11
N ALA A 488 -31.36 3.49 -7.39
CA ALA A 488 -30.78 2.63 -8.42
C ALA A 488 -29.30 2.94 -8.71
N ASP A 489 -28.88 4.21 -8.58
CA ASP A 489 -27.47 4.59 -8.69
C ASP A 489 -26.68 4.17 -7.46
N ARG A 490 -27.25 4.27 -6.26
CA ARG A 490 -26.59 3.76 -5.04
C ARG A 490 -26.33 2.26 -5.16
N ASP A 491 -27.32 1.49 -5.60
CA ASP A 491 -27.18 0.05 -5.82
C ASP A 491 -26.09 -0.26 -6.85
N ARG A 492 -26.10 0.46 -7.98
CA ARG A 492 -25.10 0.31 -9.05
C ARG A 492 -23.69 0.66 -8.57
N ILE A 493 -23.53 1.77 -7.86
CA ILE A 493 -22.24 2.25 -7.35
C ILE A 493 -21.71 1.29 -6.29
N ASN A 494 -22.60 0.74 -5.46
CA ASN A 494 -22.31 -0.32 -4.49
C ASN A 494 -22.12 -1.71 -5.13
N GLY A 495 -22.09 -1.83 -6.47
CA GLY A 495 -21.85 -3.09 -7.17
C GLY A 495 -22.98 -4.13 -7.01
N TYR A 496 -24.18 -3.68 -6.64
CA TYR A 496 -25.36 -4.48 -6.34
C TYR A 496 -25.14 -5.53 -5.24
N ARG A 497 -24.36 -5.17 -4.22
CA ARG A 497 -24.00 -6.04 -3.09
C ARG A 497 -24.38 -5.44 -1.74
N PRO A 498 -24.81 -6.27 -0.78
CA PRO A 498 -24.99 -5.80 0.59
C PRO A 498 -23.63 -5.38 1.20
N PRO A 499 -23.62 -4.43 2.14
CA PRO A 499 -22.41 -3.99 2.84
C PRO A 499 -21.96 -5.02 3.90
N ASP A 500 -21.98 -6.31 3.59
CA ASP A 500 -21.69 -7.36 4.57
C ASP A 500 -20.20 -7.45 4.88
N ILE A 501 -19.91 -7.69 6.17
CA ILE A 501 -18.58 -7.94 6.72
C ILE A 501 -18.57 -9.29 7.42
N GLN A 502 -17.43 -9.97 7.36
CA GLN A 502 -17.16 -11.19 8.12
C GLN A 502 -15.72 -11.23 8.63
N ALA A 503 -15.45 -12.09 9.62
CA ALA A 503 -14.11 -12.37 10.14
C ALA A 503 -13.95 -13.90 10.30
N PRO A 504 -13.76 -14.65 9.20
CA PRO A 504 -13.94 -16.11 9.18
C PRO A 504 -12.74 -16.90 9.73
N LEU A 505 -11.67 -16.23 10.19
CA LEU A 505 -10.38 -16.85 10.53
C LEU A 505 -9.87 -17.75 9.39
N ALA A 506 -9.92 -17.21 8.18
CA ALA A 506 -9.60 -17.90 6.94
C ALA A 506 -8.93 -16.92 5.97
N TYR A 507 -8.23 -17.46 4.97
CA TYR A 507 -7.71 -16.67 3.85
C TYR A 507 -8.34 -17.10 2.54
N LYS A 508 -8.65 -16.11 1.69
CA LYS A 508 -9.25 -16.36 0.39
C LYS A 508 -8.25 -16.93 -0.59
N VAL A 509 -8.72 -17.85 -1.40
CA VAL A 509 -7.98 -18.38 -2.55
C VAL A 509 -8.50 -17.74 -3.82
N ARG A 510 -7.57 -17.36 -4.70
CA ARG A 510 -7.88 -16.72 -5.97
C ARG A 510 -7.14 -17.40 -7.13
N PRO A 511 -7.61 -17.20 -8.37
CA PRO A 511 -6.87 -17.60 -9.56
C PRO A 511 -5.44 -17.02 -9.59
N LEU A 512 -4.54 -17.79 -10.20
CA LEU A 512 -3.10 -17.54 -10.23
C LEU A 512 -2.62 -16.78 -11.47
N ASN A 513 -3.52 -16.29 -12.32
CA ASN A 513 -3.17 -15.45 -13.47
C ASN A 513 -2.37 -14.20 -13.04
N GLY A 514 -1.22 -13.99 -13.70
CA GLY A 514 -0.26 -12.93 -13.38
C GLY A 514 0.51 -13.08 -12.06
N ILE A 515 0.39 -14.22 -11.34
CA ILE A 515 1.09 -14.41 -10.03
C ILE A 515 2.60 -14.28 -10.14
N TRP A 516 3.17 -14.61 -11.30
CA TRP A 516 4.61 -14.47 -11.56
C TRP A 516 5.09 -13.04 -11.26
N ALA A 517 4.28 -12.02 -11.58
CA ALA A 517 4.64 -10.61 -11.46
C ALA A 517 4.36 -9.99 -10.08
N THR A 518 4.01 -10.78 -9.06
CA THR A 518 3.58 -10.26 -7.75
C THR A 518 4.39 -10.79 -6.57
N PRO A 519 5.74 -10.75 -6.60
CA PRO A 519 6.52 -11.02 -5.40
C PRO A 519 6.43 -9.86 -4.40
N PRO A 520 6.69 -10.11 -3.10
CA PRO A 520 6.84 -11.44 -2.49
C PRO A 520 5.50 -12.20 -2.35
N TYR A 521 5.56 -13.43 -1.86
CA TYR A 521 4.41 -14.35 -1.82
C TYR A 521 3.90 -14.59 -0.40
N LEU A 522 2.72 -15.22 -0.33
CA LEU A 522 1.80 -15.26 0.82
C LEU A 522 1.14 -13.89 1.11
N HIS A 523 0.16 -13.88 2.01
CA HIS A 523 -0.59 -12.67 2.35
C HIS A 523 0.28 -11.61 3.04
N ASN A 524 1.32 -12.03 3.75
CA ASN A 524 2.24 -11.16 4.48
C ASN A 524 3.58 -10.90 3.76
N GLY A 525 3.75 -11.40 2.53
CA GLY A 525 4.97 -11.21 1.76
C GLY A 525 6.21 -11.87 2.36
N SER A 526 6.03 -12.95 3.14
CA SER A 526 7.10 -13.62 3.90
C SER A 526 7.89 -14.67 3.10
N VAL A 527 7.58 -14.87 1.82
CA VAL A 527 8.31 -15.80 0.93
C VAL A 527 8.80 -15.08 -0.32
N PRO A 528 10.12 -15.01 -0.60
CA PRO A 528 10.65 -14.10 -1.63
C PRO A 528 10.43 -14.56 -3.08
N THR A 529 10.33 -15.87 -3.31
CA THR A 529 10.23 -16.45 -4.66
C THR A 529 9.20 -17.58 -4.74
N ILE A 530 8.63 -17.84 -5.91
CA ILE A 530 7.76 -19.02 -6.13
C ILE A 530 8.53 -20.31 -5.87
N TYR A 531 9.81 -20.37 -6.25
CA TYR A 531 10.62 -21.56 -5.96
C TYR A 531 10.65 -21.85 -4.45
N ALA A 532 10.90 -20.83 -3.61
CA ALA A 532 10.87 -20.99 -2.15
C ALA A 532 9.47 -21.37 -1.63
N LEU A 533 8.40 -20.81 -2.21
CA LEU A 533 7.03 -21.15 -1.84
C LEU A 533 6.70 -22.62 -2.11
N LEU A 534 7.14 -23.15 -3.26
CA LEU A 534 6.97 -24.55 -3.65
C LEU A 534 7.92 -25.50 -2.91
N SER A 535 8.90 -24.97 -2.18
CA SER A 535 9.83 -25.75 -1.36
C SER A 535 9.23 -25.99 0.03
N PRO A 536 9.65 -27.08 0.72
CA PRO A 536 9.31 -27.31 2.11
C PRO A 536 9.64 -26.10 2.99
N VAL A 537 8.90 -25.88 4.08
CA VAL A 537 9.10 -24.70 4.95
C VAL A 537 10.52 -24.65 5.52
N LYS A 538 11.10 -25.82 5.83
CA LYS A 538 12.50 -25.94 6.31
C LYS A 538 13.55 -25.36 5.35
N ASP A 539 13.23 -25.28 4.06
CA ASP A 539 14.13 -24.77 3.02
C ASP A 539 13.82 -23.31 2.64
N ARG A 540 12.75 -22.72 3.20
CA ARG A 540 12.41 -21.30 2.98
C ARG A 540 13.40 -20.39 3.71
N PRO A 541 13.81 -19.26 3.11
CA PRO A 541 14.65 -18.29 3.79
C PRO A 541 14.00 -17.78 5.08
N GLN A 542 14.74 -17.85 6.18
CA GLN A 542 14.29 -17.35 7.49
C GLN A 542 14.39 -15.82 7.58
N GLN A 543 15.31 -15.24 6.82
CA GLN A 543 15.49 -13.80 6.66
C GLN A 543 15.87 -13.47 5.21
N PHE A 544 15.38 -12.36 4.68
CA PHE A 544 15.74 -11.85 3.36
C PHE A 544 15.51 -10.35 3.24
N TRP A 545 16.21 -9.70 2.31
CA TRP A 545 16.18 -8.26 2.11
C TRP A 545 15.12 -7.84 1.09
N LEU A 546 14.38 -6.79 1.42
CA LEU A 546 13.44 -6.09 0.56
C LEU A 546 13.90 -4.65 0.30
N GLY A 547 13.35 -4.05 -0.77
CA GLY A 547 13.71 -2.73 -1.29
C GLY A 547 14.53 -2.80 -2.58
N GLY A 548 15.16 -3.94 -2.87
CA GLY A 548 15.67 -4.25 -4.20
C GLY A 548 14.53 -4.40 -5.21
N ARG A 549 14.79 -4.02 -6.46
CA ARG A 549 13.84 -4.20 -7.58
C ARG A 549 14.25 -5.30 -8.56
N GLU A 550 15.47 -5.82 -8.47
CA GLU A 550 15.97 -6.78 -9.46
C GLU A 550 15.24 -8.13 -9.35
N TYR A 551 14.71 -8.57 -10.48
CA TYR A 551 13.83 -9.72 -10.59
C TYR A 551 14.59 -10.98 -11.00
N ASP A 552 14.40 -12.05 -10.24
CA ASP A 552 14.86 -13.40 -10.56
C ASP A 552 13.83 -14.10 -11.45
N ALA A 553 14.07 -14.10 -12.77
CA ALA A 553 13.22 -14.79 -13.73
C ALA A 553 13.30 -16.34 -13.67
N LYS A 554 14.29 -16.89 -12.95
CA LYS A 554 14.46 -18.34 -12.78
C LYS A 554 13.62 -18.86 -11.61
N ASP A 555 13.64 -18.17 -10.49
CA ASP A 555 12.93 -18.57 -9.27
C ASP A 555 11.57 -17.84 -9.09
N LEU A 556 11.31 -16.82 -9.91
CA LEU A 556 10.16 -15.91 -9.89
C LEU A 556 10.04 -15.15 -8.57
N GLY A 557 10.74 -14.02 -8.48
CA GLY A 557 10.64 -13.10 -7.35
C GLY A 557 11.77 -12.09 -7.30
N TYR A 558 12.00 -11.44 -6.16
CA TYR A 558 13.10 -10.48 -6.01
C TYR A 558 14.41 -11.17 -5.61
N LEU A 559 15.53 -10.71 -6.18
CA LEU A 559 16.85 -11.00 -5.63
C LEU A 559 16.98 -10.35 -4.25
N SER A 560 17.03 -11.20 -3.21
CA SER A 560 16.82 -10.77 -1.82
C SER A 560 17.79 -11.40 -0.81
N LYS A 561 18.77 -12.18 -1.28
CA LYS A 561 19.76 -12.84 -0.41
C LYS A 561 20.86 -11.90 0.06
N ASP A 562 21.32 -11.03 -0.83
CA ASP A 562 22.43 -10.11 -0.55
C ASP A 562 21.95 -8.94 0.30
N SER A 563 22.82 -8.46 1.19
CA SER A 563 22.51 -7.30 2.03
C SER A 563 22.31 -6.05 1.17
N ILE A 564 21.19 -5.37 1.40
CA ILE A 564 20.87 -4.10 0.74
C ILE A 564 21.09 -2.97 1.73
N LYS A 565 21.96 -2.02 1.41
CA LYS A 565 22.21 -0.86 2.26
C LYS A 565 20.91 -0.07 2.45
N ASN A 566 20.53 0.17 3.70
CA ASN A 566 19.25 0.79 4.08
C ASN A 566 18.00 0.05 3.54
N GLY A 567 18.14 -1.20 3.12
CA GLY A 567 17.01 -2.07 2.80
C GLY A 567 16.27 -2.51 4.05
N PHE A 568 15.17 -3.24 3.83
CA PHE A 568 14.38 -3.81 4.91
C PHE A 568 14.70 -5.30 5.06
N LEU A 569 15.20 -5.72 6.22
CA LEU A 569 15.42 -7.13 6.52
C LEU A 569 14.12 -7.73 7.08
N LEU A 570 13.44 -8.54 6.29
CA LEU A 570 12.28 -9.28 6.76
C LEU A 570 12.76 -10.47 7.59
N ASP A 571 12.29 -10.56 8.84
CA ASP A 571 12.56 -11.66 9.75
C ASP A 571 11.28 -12.47 10.00
N THR A 572 11.29 -13.73 9.55
CA THR A 572 10.13 -14.63 9.58
C THR A 572 9.90 -15.30 10.94
N SER A 573 10.79 -15.09 11.92
CA SER A 573 10.58 -15.53 13.30
C SER A 573 9.58 -14.66 14.08
N LYS A 574 9.29 -13.46 13.58
CA LYS A 574 8.34 -12.52 14.19
C LYS A 574 6.90 -12.91 13.84
N GLN A 575 5.99 -12.78 14.81
CA GLN A 575 4.54 -12.84 14.54
C GLN A 575 4.16 -11.84 13.44
N GLY A 576 3.22 -12.18 12.57
CA GLY A 576 2.86 -11.37 11.41
C GLY A 576 3.81 -11.52 10.22
N ASN A 577 5.02 -12.06 10.44
CA ASN A 577 6.01 -12.31 9.38
C ASN A 577 6.24 -13.80 9.11
N THR A 578 5.54 -14.70 9.79
CA THR A 578 5.86 -16.13 9.67
C THR A 578 5.64 -16.61 8.22
N ASN A 579 6.56 -17.44 7.75
CA ASN A 579 6.56 -18.00 6.40
C ASN A 579 6.08 -19.46 6.37
N ILE A 580 5.32 -19.86 7.39
CA ILE A 580 4.78 -21.22 7.56
C ILE A 580 3.51 -21.44 6.73
N GLY A 581 3.04 -22.69 6.68
CA GLY A 581 1.82 -23.06 5.98
C GLY A 581 1.96 -23.04 4.46
N HIS A 582 0.87 -23.36 3.77
CA HIS A 582 0.86 -23.57 2.32
C HIS A 582 2.07 -24.44 1.89
N GLU A 583 2.25 -25.57 2.54
CA GLU A 583 3.47 -26.37 2.45
C GLU A 583 3.27 -27.63 1.60
N PHE A 584 4.26 -27.92 0.76
CA PHE A 584 4.40 -29.20 0.07
C PHE A 584 5.43 -30.04 0.84
N SER A 585 4.96 -31.05 1.56
CA SER A 585 5.78 -31.91 2.42
C SER A 585 5.11 -33.27 2.61
N ASP A 586 5.90 -34.31 2.83
CA ASP A 586 5.39 -35.64 3.20
C ASP A 586 5.02 -35.75 4.69
N GLU A 587 5.26 -34.69 5.47
CA GLU A 587 4.85 -34.59 6.87
C GLU A 587 3.34 -34.43 7.01
N LYS A 588 2.73 -35.10 8.00
CA LYS A 588 1.30 -34.98 8.31
C LYS A 588 1.07 -33.97 9.43
N ARG A 589 1.03 -32.69 9.09
CA ARG A 589 0.72 -31.60 10.04
C ARG A 589 -0.11 -30.49 9.40
N GLN A 590 -0.63 -29.60 10.26
CA GLN A 590 -1.35 -28.41 9.83
C GLN A 590 -0.51 -27.58 8.84
N GLY A 591 -1.17 -27.04 7.82
CA GLY A 591 -0.54 -26.22 6.79
C GLY A 591 0.13 -26.98 5.65
N VAL A 592 0.20 -28.31 5.72
CA VAL A 592 0.62 -29.15 4.59
C VAL A 592 -0.56 -29.35 3.63
N ILE A 593 -0.40 -28.91 2.39
CA ILE A 593 -1.45 -28.89 1.36
C ILE A 593 -1.24 -29.93 0.26
N GLY A 594 -0.10 -30.61 0.24
CA GLY A 594 0.24 -31.62 -0.73
C GLY A 594 1.58 -32.30 -0.41
N PRO A 595 1.92 -33.38 -1.15
CA PRO A 595 3.17 -34.10 -0.95
C PRO A 595 4.39 -33.23 -1.26
N GLU A 596 5.57 -33.64 -0.80
CA GLU A 596 6.81 -32.94 -1.15
C GLU A 596 7.04 -32.97 -2.67
N LEU A 597 7.28 -31.80 -3.26
CA LEU A 597 7.57 -31.66 -4.68
C LEU A 597 9.07 -31.82 -4.93
N LYS A 598 9.43 -32.67 -5.89
CA LYS A 598 10.81 -32.80 -6.37
C LYS A 598 11.26 -31.53 -7.08
N GLU A 599 12.57 -31.33 -7.17
CA GLU A 599 13.12 -30.12 -7.81
C GLU A 599 12.63 -29.95 -9.26
N ASP A 600 12.60 -31.02 -10.05
CA ASP A 600 12.12 -30.99 -11.44
C ASP A 600 10.62 -30.66 -11.53
N GLU A 601 9.81 -31.14 -10.59
CA GLU A 601 8.39 -30.80 -10.47
C GLU A 601 8.19 -29.32 -10.11
N ARG A 602 8.97 -28.80 -9.16
CA ARG A 602 8.98 -27.35 -8.82
C ARG A 602 9.35 -26.49 -10.02
N ARG A 603 10.36 -26.90 -10.79
CA ARG A 603 10.79 -26.20 -12.01
C ARG A 603 9.75 -26.27 -13.11
N ALA A 604 9.07 -27.41 -13.26
CA ALA A 604 7.94 -27.57 -14.18
C ALA A 604 6.79 -26.62 -13.84
N LEU A 605 6.39 -26.56 -12.58
CA LEU A 605 5.36 -25.63 -12.10
C LEU A 605 5.75 -24.17 -12.33
N ILE A 606 7.02 -23.79 -12.13
CA ILE A 606 7.51 -22.44 -12.41
C ILE A 606 7.33 -22.08 -13.89
N GLU A 607 7.75 -22.95 -14.82
CA GLU A 607 7.56 -22.70 -16.25
C GLU A 607 6.08 -22.62 -16.63
N PHE A 608 5.23 -23.43 -15.98
CA PHE A 608 3.79 -23.32 -16.16
C PHE A 608 3.24 -21.98 -15.65
N ILE A 609 3.67 -21.51 -14.48
CA ILE A 609 3.25 -20.23 -13.89
C ILE A 609 3.59 -19.04 -14.80
N LYS A 610 4.72 -19.09 -15.52
CA LYS A 610 5.08 -18.07 -16.53
C LYS A 610 4.05 -17.98 -17.67
N THR A 611 3.24 -19.02 -17.89
CA THR A 611 2.23 -19.03 -18.95
C THR A 611 0.91 -18.34 -18.57
N LEU A 612 0.68 -18.09 -17.27
CA LEU A 612 -0.59 -17.63 -16.69
C LEU A 612 -0.83 -16.12 -16.81
#